data_AF-A0A7C1K876-F1
#
_entry.id   AF-A0A7C1K876-F1
#
_cell.length_a   1.000
_cell.length_b   1.000
_cell.length_c   1.000
_cell.angle_alpha   90.00
_cell.angle_beta   90.00
_cell.angle_gamma   90.00
#
_symmetry.space_group_name_H-M   'P 1'
#
loop_
_entity.id
_entity.type
_entity.pdbx_description
1 polymer ?
#
loop_
_entity_poly.entity_id
_entity_poly.type
_entity_poly.pdbx_seq_one_letter_code
_entity_poly.pdbx_strand_id
1 'polypeptide(L)'
;MPEDYLITFEFSFDLIDRLIDEIGPRGTCRLLEPMAAQARKAARLHARTGREHGFAICMRRGADPKKLKRGDIKAGPIVAGEEYEIRIPEMKCDPPYEKIGDVHTHDESPEPSPPDIINAPIGCVVSAKTGEARCYSTEAPECWKYAKVFRELYSIRLSLLEWLLDLDKNARAGKISKEEYVEKKTRVWREIDKWEQETIRKTDEFLDRCGCRATVKLDGEA
;
A
#
# COMPACT_ATOMS: atom_id res chain seq x y z
N MET A 1 6.92 32.05 -17.51
CA MET A 1 5.98 31.51 -16.50
C MET A 1 5.75 30.05 -16.86
N PRO A 2 5.88 29.09 -15.94
CA PRO A 2 5.65 27.69 -16.27
C PRO A 2 4.14 27.45 -16.34
N GLU A 3 3.67 26.93 -17.46
CA GLU A 3 2.29 26.46 -17.63
C GLU A 3 2.25 24.98 -17.23
N ASP A 4 1.28 24.67 -16.37
CA ASP A 4 1.08 23.38 -15.75
C ASP A 4 0.79 22.28 -16.79
N TYR A 5 1.60 21.22 -16.80
CA TYR A 5 1.24 19.97 -17.46
C TYR A 5 0.38 19.15 -16.52
N LEU A 6 -0.94 19.21 -16.72
CA LEU A 6 -1.88 18.26 -16.15
C LEU A 6 -1.81 16.98 -17.00
N ILE A 7 -1.12 15.94 -16.50
CA ILE A 7 -1.18 14.60 -17.08
C ILE A 7 -2.35 13.86 -16.42
N THR A 8 -3.44 13.68 -17.16
CA THR A 8 -4.50 12.74 -16.82
C THR A 8 -4.10 11.33 -17.26
N PHE A 9 -4.25 10.36 -16.36
CA PHE A 9 -4.15 8.93 -16.69
C PHE A 9 -5.56 8.35 -16.78
N GLU A 10 -5.96 7.87 -17.97
CA GLU A 10 -7.12 7.00 -18.11
C GLU A 10 -6.74 5.58 -17.68
N PHE A 11 -7.30 5.13 -16.56
CA PHE A 11 -7.28 3.72 -16.19
C PHE A 11 -8.43 3.01 -16.89
N SER A 12 -8.15 1.90 -17.56
CA SER A 12 -9.20 0.99 -18.04
C SER A 12 -9.77 0.20 -16.85
N PHE A 13 -10.82 0.72 -16.23
CA PHE A 13 -11.54 0.10 -15.10
C PHE A 13 -12.05 -1.33 -15.39
N ASP A 14 -12.35 -1.61 -16.66
CA ASP A 14 -12.94 -2.86 -17.13
C ASP A 14 -12.16 -4.16 -16.83
N LEU A 15 -10.83 -4.09 -16.64
CA LEU A 15 -9.99 -5.29 -16.46
C LEU A 15 -9.80 -5.66 -14.98
N ILE A 16 -9.81 -4.65 -14.12
CA ILE A 16 -9.64 -4.76 -12.67
C ILE A 16 -10.96 -5.23 -12.04
N ASP A 17 -12.08 -4.60 -12.40
CA ASP A 17 -13.43 -4.99 -11.94
C ASP A 17 -13.73 -6.48 -12.21
N ARG A 18 -13.33 -6.98 -13.39
CA ARG A 18 -13.49 -8.40 -13.78
C ARG A 18 -12.52 -9.35 -13.10
N LEU A 19 -11.32 -8.90 -12.74
CA LEU A 19 -10.40 -9.69 -11.93
C LEU A 19 -11.05 -9.93 -10.56
N ILE A 20 -11.64 -8.89 -9.99
CA ILE A 20 -11.96 -8.86 -8.57
C ILE A 20 -13.31 -9.49 -8.23
N ASP A 21 -14.33 -9.33 -9.09
CA ASP A 21 -15.60 -10.06 -8.97
C ASP A 21 -15.41 -11.59 -9.07
N GLU A 22 -14.35 -12.04 -9.74
CA GLU A 22 -14.15 -13.46 -10.10
C GLU A 22 -13.06 -14.14 -9.27
N ILE A 23 -12.07 -13.38 -8.78
CA ILE A 23 -10.94 -13.88 -7.99
C ILE A 23 -11.22 -13.70 -6.49
N GLY A 24 -11.93 -12.64 -6.09
CA GLY A 24 -12.23 -12.31 -4.70
C GLY A 24 -10.98 -12.25 -3.79
N PRO A 25 -11.14 -12.10 -2.47
CA PRO A 25 -10.00 -12.07 -1.54
C PRO A 25 -9.12 -13.32 -1.64
N ARG A 26 -9.71 -14.51 -1.83
CA ARG A 26 -8.96 -15.78 -1.88
C ARG A 26 -8.09 -15.93 -3.12
N GLY A 27 -8.56 -15.48 -4.27
CA GLY A 27 -7.79 -15.57 -5.48
C GLY A 27 -6.67 -14.51 -5.55
N THR A 28 -6.80 -13.39 -4.81
CA THR A 28 -5.72 -12.40 -4.66
C THR A 28 -4.46 -13.03 -4.07
N CYS A 29 -4.60 -13.94 -3.10
CA CYS A 29 -3.48 -14.73 -2.59
C CYS A 29 -2.87 -15.69 -3.62
N ARG A 30 -3.67 -16.24 -4.54
CA ARG A 30 -3.15 -17.12 -5.61
C ARG A 30 -2.27 -16.38 -6.60
N LEU A 31 -2.46 -15.06 -6.75
CA LEU A 31 -1.57 -14.24 -7.57
C LEU A 31 -0.13 -14.24 -7.06
N LEU A 32 0.11 -14.47 -5.75
CA LEU A 32 1.47 -14.58 -5.22
C LEU A 32 2.21 -15.84 -5.68
N GLU A 33 1.52 -16.94 -5.99
CA GLU A 33 2.14 -18.22 -6.36
C GLU A 33 3.20 -18.09 -7.48
N PRO A 34 2.90 -17.46 -8.65
CA PRO A 34 3.89 -17.25 -9.71
C PRO A 34 5.04 -16.31 -9.31
N MET A 35 4.88 -15.53 -8.24
CA MET A 35 5.83 -14.50 -7.80
C MET A 35 6.52 -14.83 -6.47
N ALA A 36 6.26 -16.01 -5.89
CA ALA A 36 6.76 -16.39 -4.57
C ALA A 36 8.29 -16.31 -4.46
N ALA A 37 9.01 -16.64 -5.54
CA ALA A 37 10.46 -16.51 -5.59
C ALA A 37 10.94 -15.05 -5.53
N GLN A 38 10.20 -14.12 -6.18
CA GLN A 38 10.51 -12.70 -6.13
C GLN A 38 10.16 -12.10 -4.75
N ALA A 39 9.03 -12.50 -4.17
CA ALA A 39 8.62 -12.14 -2.81
C ALA A 39 9.67 -12.55 -1.76
N ARG A 40 10.17 -13.78 -1.83
CA ARG A 40 11.32 -14.23 -1.02
C ARG A 40 12.54 -13.33 -1.19
N LYS A 41 12.88 -13.01 -2.43
CA LYS A 41 14.06 -12.20 -2.74
C LYS A 41 13.92 -10.78 -2.17
N ALA A 42 12.73 -10.17 -2.26
CA ALA A 42 12.44 -8.88 -1.66
C ALA A 42 12.57 -8.94 -0.12
N ALA A 43 11.96 -9.94 0.53
CA ALA A 43 12.04 -10.13 1.98
C ALA A 43 13.48 -10.28 2.49
N ARG A 44 14.32 -11.04 1.78
CA ARG A 44 15.74 -11.18 2.10
C ARG A 44 16.53 -9.87 1.92
N LEU A 45 16.22 -9.11 0.88
CA LEU A 45 16.85 -7.81 0.67
C LEU A 45 16.46 -6.84 1.77
N HIS A 46 15.21 -6.85 2.21
CA HIS A 46 14.75 -6.09 3.38
C HIS A 46 15.56 -6.49 4.62
N ALA A 47 15.53 -7.76 5.01
CA ALA A 47 16.23 -8.23 6.21
C ALA A 47 17.73 -7.88 6.22
N ARG A 48 18.38 -7.81 5.05
CA ARG A 48 19.80 -7.42 4.92
C ARG A 48 20.04 -5.91 5.02
N THR A 49 19.12 -5.11 4.50
CA THR A 49 19.34 -3.66 4.33
C THR A 49 18.66 -2.82 5.39
N GLY A 50 17.70 -3.40 6.13
CA GLY A 50 16.81 -2.66 7.03
C GLY A 50 15.89 -1.69 6.29
N ARG A 51 15.67 -1.89 4.97
CA ARG A 51 14.82 -1.05 4.13
C ARG A 51 13.75 -1.87 3.46
N GLU A 52 12.55 -1.33 3.34
CA GLU A 52 11.47 -1.98 2.61
C GLU A 52 11.85 -2.20 1.14
N HIS A 53 11.43 -3.33 0.58
CA HIS A 53 11.58 -3.66 -0.82
C HIS A 53 10.23 -4.12 -1.37
N GLY A 54 10.03 -3.95 -2.68
CA GLY A 54 8.82 -4.44 -3.32
C GLY A 54 8.93 -4.55 -4.83
N PHE A 55 7.87 -5.00 -5.48
CA PHE A 55 7.76 -5.09 -6.93
C PHE A 55 6.31 -5.00 -7.42
N ALA A 56 6.12 -4.64 -8.68
CA ALA A 56 4.82 -4.61 -9.32
C ALA A 56 4.30 -6.03 -9.62
N ILE A 57 3.00 -6.26 -9.41
CA ILE A 57 2.27 -7.39 -9.96
C ILE A 57 1.88 -7.02 -11.39
N CYS A 58 2.41 -7.76 -12.36
CA CYS A 58 2.28 -7.45 -13.78
C CYS A 58 1.40 -8.47 -14.48
N MET A 59 0.37 -8.01 -15.19
CA MET A 59 -0.47 -8.84 -16.05
C MET A 59 -0.24 -8.51 -17.51
N ARG A 60 -0.24 -9.51 -18.38
CA ARG A 60 -0.14 -9.30 -19.83
C ARG A 60 -1.39 -8.54 -20.31
N ARG A 61 -1.19 -7.46 -21.06
CA ARG A 61 -2.31 -6.69 -21.63
C ARG A 61 -3.22 -7.60 -22.45
N GLY A 62 -4.53 -7.50 -22.18
CA GLY A 62 -5.56 -8.29 -22.84
C GLY A 62 -5.61 -9.77 -22.44
N ALA A 63 -4.89 -10.20 -21.39
CA ALA A 63 -5.09 -11.51 -20.80
C ALA A 63 -6.50 -11.60 -20.19
N ASP A 64 -7.15 -12.74 -20.39
CA ASP A 64 -8.46 -13.03 -19.80
C ASP A 64 -8.27 -13.50 -18.35
N PRO A 65 -8.75 -12.76 -17.34
CA PRO A 65 -8.64 -13.15 -15.93
C PRO A 65 -9.26 -14.51 -15.62
N LYS A 66 -10.24 -14.95 -16.42
CA LYS A 66 -10.92 -16.25 -16.27
C LYS A 66 -10.12 -17.41 -16.84
N LYS A 67 -9.12 -17.14 -17.67
CA LYS A 67 -8.34 -18.13 -18.40
C LYS A 67 -6.85 -17.82 -18.35
N LEU A 68 -6.38 -17.37 -17.18
CA LEU A 68 -4.97 -17.10 -16.95
C LEU A 68 -4.13 -18.35 -17.23
N LYS A 69 -3.17 -18.20 -18.14
CA LYS A 69 -2.15 -19.20 -18.44
C LYS A 69 -0.87 -18.88 -17.69
N ARG A 70 -0.02 -19.89 -17.56
CA ARG A 70 1.35 -19.71 -17.04
C ARG A 70 2.09 -18.67 -17.90
N GLY A 71 2.47 -17.55 -17.29
CA GLY A 71 3.15 -16.43 -17.96
C GLY A 71 2.28 -15.20 -18.22
N ASP A 72 0.97 -15.27 -17.99
CA ASP A 72 0.08 -14.09 -18.07
C ASP A 72 0.25 -13.17 -16.86
N ILE A 73 0.71 -13.70 -15.73
CA ILE A 73 1.11 -12.94 -14.53
C ILE A 73 2.60 -13.13 -14.28
N LYS A 74 3.32 -12.04 -14.01
CA LYS A 74 4.73 -12.04 -13.59
C LYS A 74 5.03 -10.93 -12.59
N ALA A 75 6.16 -11.05 -11.90
CA ALA A 75 6.69 -9.96 -11.10
C ALA A 75 7.44 -8.94 -11.97
N GLY A 76 7.30 -7.66 -11.63
CA GLY A 76 8.23 -6.61 -12.06
C GLY A 76 9.60 -6.71 -11.37
N PRO A 77 10.53 -5.78 -11.69
CA PRO A 77 11.80 -5.68 -10.98
C PRO A 77 11.59 -5.34 -9.50
N ILE A 78 12.46 -5.86 -8.63
CA ILE A 78 12.50 -5.45 -7.22
C ILE A 78 13.12 -4.06 -7.13
N VAL A 79 12.45 -3.20 -6.38
CA VAL A 79 12.90 -1.84 -6.04
C VAL A 79 12.95 -1.69 -4.53
N ALA A 80 13.85 -0.84 -4.05
CA ALA A 80 13.95 -0.48 -2.64
C ALA A 80 13.05 0.73 -2.37
N GLY A 81 12.40 0.76 -1.21
CA GLY A 81 11.68 1.94 -0.72
C GLY A 81 12.64 3.05 -0.29
N GLU A 82 12.14 4.29 -0.30
CA GLU A 82 12.83 5.43 0.29
C GLU A 82 12.61 5.45 1.82
N GLU A 83 13.51 6.09 2.58
CA GLU A 83 13.57 6.00 4.05
C GLU A 83 12.28 6.37 4.82
N TYR A 84 11.34 7.10 4.18
CA TYR A 84 10.15 7.64 4.88
C TYR A 84 8.85 7.59 4.09
N GLU A 85 8.83 7.04 2.88
CA GLU A 85 7.60 6.94 2.10
C GLU A 85 7.54 5.58 1.39
N ILE A 86 6.40 4.89 1.55
CA ILE A 86 5.91 3.85 0.63
C ILE A 86 5.49 4.55 -0.69
N ARG A 87 6.31 5.48 -1.19
CA ARG A 87 6.21 5.96 -2.55
C ARG A 87 7.03 4.99 -3.36
N ILE A 88 6.33 4.14 -4.09
CA ILE A 88 6.98 3.29 -5.08
C ILE A 88 6.46 3.63 -6.49
N PRO A 89 6.69 4.89 -6.97
CA PRO A 89 6.49 5.27 -8.36
C PRO A 89 7.46 4.55 -9.32
N GLU A 90 8.42 3.79 -8.78
CA GLU A 90 9.40 3.01 -9.54
C GLU A 90 8.94 1.58 -9.88
N MET A 91 7.86 1.09 -9.26
CA MET A 91 7.29 -0.21 -9.58
C MET A 91 6.61 -0.20 -10.94
N LYS A 92 7.31 -0.67 -11.96
CA LYS A 92 6.83 -0.70 -13.34
C LYS A 92 6.78 -2.11 -13.91
N CYS A 93 5.96 -2.27 -14.93
CA CYS A 93 5.88 -3.48 -15.72
C CYS A 93 6.43 -3.19 -17.11
N ASP A 94 7.31 -4.06 -17.60
CA ASP A 94 7.79 -3.97 -18.98
C ASP A 94 6.68 -4.35 -19.97
N PRO A 95 6.51 -3.63 -21.09
CA PRO A 95 5.65 -4.07 -22.18
C PRO A 95 5.96 -5.53 -22.58
N PRO A 96 4.95 -6.36 -22.89
CA PRO A 96 3.52 -6.02 -23.06
C PRO A 96 2.68 -6.14 -21.78
N TYR A 97 3.27 -5.99 -20.60
CA TYR A 97 2.57 -6.12 -19.32
C TYR A 97 2.13 -4.76 -18.77
N GLU A 98 1.12 -4.78 -17.90
CA GLU A 98 0.63 -3.63 -17.16
C GLU A 98 0.57 -3.94 -15.66
N LYS A 99 0.73 -2.90 -14.84
CA LYS A 99 0.68 -3.02 -13.38
C LYS A 99 -0.79 -3.18 -12.96
N ILE A 100 -1.07 -4.25 -12.22
CA ILE A 100 -2.39 -4.51 -11.63
C ILE A 100 -2.37 -4.54 -10.11
N GLY A 101 -1.19 -4.44 -9.50
CA GLY A 101 -1.01 -4.45 -8.07
C GLY A 101 0.45 -4.38 -7.66
N ASP A 102 0.74 -4.60 -6.39
CA ASP A 102 2.09 -4.60 -5.85
C ASP A 102 2.31 -5.64 -4.74
N VAL A 103 3.58 -5.89 -4.47
CA VAL A 103 4.04 -6.66 -3.33
C VAL A 103 5.12 -5.84 -2.63
N HIS A 104 4.98 -5.65 -1.32
CA HIS A 104 5.94 -4.94 -0.47
C HIS A 104 6.37 -5.80 0.71
N THR A 105 7.39 -5.35 1.41
CA THR A 105 7.89 -6.02 2.60
C THR A 105 7.89 -5.10 3.79
N HIS A 106 7.39 -5.57 4.93
CA HIS A 106 7.57 -4.94 6.24
C HIS A 106 8.56 -5.75 7.08
N ASP A 107 9.08 -5.15 8.13
CA ASP A 107 10.07 -5.82 8.99
C ASP A 107 9.44 -7.02 9.71
N GLU A 108 8.43 -6.76 10.56
CA GLU A 108 7.85 -7.79 11.43
C GLU A 108 6.44 -8.23 11.04
N SER A 109 5.59 -7.30 10.60
CA SER A 109 4.16 -7.54 10.42
C SER A 109 3.79 -7.75 8.95
N PRO A 110 3.05 -8.81 8.59
CA PRO A 110 2.50 -8.94 7.25
C PRO A 110 1.26 -8.05 7.03
N GLU A 111 0.83 -7.28 8.03
CA GLU A 111 -0.35 -6.43 7.93
C GLU A 111 -0.06 -5.16 7.11
N PRO A 112 -0.87 -4.87 6.08
CA PRO A 112 -0.71 -3.65 5.29
C PRO A 112 -1.05 -2.40 6.11
N SER A 113 -0.26 -1.36 5.88
CA SER A 113 -0.51 -0.03 6.38
C SER A 113 -1.61 0.67 5.55
N PRO A 114 -2.23 1.74 6.08
CA PRO A 114 -3.23 2.51 5.32
C PRO A 114 -2.69 3.06 3.98
N PRO A 115 -1.44 3.56 3.88
CA PRO A 115 -0.83 3.90 2.60
C PRO A 115 -0.77 2.74 1.59
N ASP A 116 -0.48 1.51 2.03
CA ASP A 116 -0.48 0.35 1.13
C ASP A 116 -1.86 0.20 0.48
N ILE A 117 -2.90 0.21 1.30
CA ILE A 117 -4.29 0.02 0.87
C ILE A 117 -4.74 1.12 -0.09
N ILE A 118 -4.31 2.37 0.11
CA ILE A 118 -4.70 3.50 -0.73
C ILE A 118 -4.04 3.45 -2.11
N ASN A 119 -2.79 2.98 -2.18
CA ASN A 119 -1.95 3.11 -3.36
C ASN A 119 -2.11 1.96 -4.37
N ALA A 120 -2.70 0.83 -3.96
CA ALA A 120 -2.80 -0.36 -4.79
C ALA A 120 -4.22 -0.95 -4.83
N PRO A 121 -4.79 -1.20 -6.03
CA PRO A 121 -6.06 -1.91 -6.15
C PRO A 121 -5.95 -3.36 -5.64
N ILE A 122 -4.78 -3.97 -5.85
CA ILE A 122 -4.39 -5.28 -5.33
C ILE A 122 -3.02 -5.13 -4.70
N GLY A 123 -2.85 -5.58 -3.46
CA GLY A 123 -1.56 -5.50 -2.77
C GLY A 123 -1.29 -6.74 -1.93
N CYS A 124 -0.01 -7.01 -1.69
CA CYS A 124 0.44 -8.00 -0.73
C CYS A 124 1.60 -7.46 0.09
N VAL A 125 1.53 -7.59 1.40
CA VAL A 125 2.62 -7.27 2.32
C VAL A 125 3.22 -8.55 2.86
N VAL A 126 4.54 -8.68 2.78
CA VAL A 126 5.30 -9.82 3.24
C VAL A 126 6.15 -9.41 4.43
N SER A 127 6.03 -10.11 5.55
CA SER A 127 6.95 -9.94 6.68
C SER A 127 8.33 -10.48 6.30
N ALA A 128 9.36 -9.63 6.37
CA ALA A 128 10.74 -10.02 6.14
C ALA A 128 11.23 -11.01 7.21
N LYS A 129 10.71 -10.88 8.43
CA LYS A 129 11.04 -11.73 9.58
C LYS A 129 10.37 -13.10 9.52
N THR A 130 9.07 -13.17 9.21
CA THR A 130 8.30 -14.42 9.31
C THR A 130 8.02 -15.10 7.97
N GLY A 131 8.12 -14.37 6.85
CA GLY A 131 7.70 -14.86 5.54
C GLY A 131 6.19 -14.97 5.38
N GLU A 132 5.41 -14.58 6.39
CA GLU A 132 3.96 -14.48 6.27
C GLU A 132 3.62 -13.35 5.30
N ALA A 133 2.54 -13.54 4.55
CA ALA A 133 2.04 -12.53 3.64
C ALA A 133 0.55 -12.28 3.88
N ARG A 134 0.16 -11.01 3.87
CA ARG A 134 -1.25 -10.64 3.79
C ARG A 134 -1.50 -9.91 2.49
N CYS A 135 -2.40 -10.48 1.69
CA CYS A 135 -2.85 -9.86 0.45
C CYS A 135 -4.25 -9.31 0.62
N TYR A 136 -4.58 -8.31 -0.19
CA TYR A 136 -5.87 -7.66 -0.17
C TYR A 136 -6.24 -7.16 -1.56
N SER A 137 -7.54 -6.92 -1.73
CA SER A 137 -8.08 -6.17 -2.87
C SER A 137 -8.98 -5.06 -2.35
N THR A 138 -8.75 -3.81 -2.78
CA THR A 138 -9.63 -2.68 -2.44
C THR A 138 -10.84 -2.56 -3.34
N GLU A 139 -10.79 -3.23 -4.48
CA GLU A 139 -11.73 -3.05 -5.57
C GLU A 139 -12.91 -4.03 -5.54
N ALA A 140 -12.98 -4.92 -4.53
CA ALA A 140 -14.16 -5.76 -4.40
C ALA A 140 -15.35 -4.88 -3.97
N PRO A 141 -16.58 -5.14 -4.46
CA PRO A 141 -17.73 -4.30 -4.12
C PRO A 141 -17.93 -4.12 -2.61
N GLU A 142 -17.64 -5.14 -1.80
CA GLU A 142 -17.70 -5.11 -0.34
C GLU A 142 -16.56 -4.29 0.32
N CYS A 143 -15.52 -3.98 -0.44
CA CYS A 143 -14.27 -3.33 -0.04
C CYS A 143 -14.20 -1.83 -0.40
N TRP A 144 -14.94 -1.39 -1.44
CA TRP A 144 -14.97 0.01 -1.89
C TRP A 144 -15.30 1.02 -0.78
N LYS A 145 -16.20 0.64 0.14
CA LYS A 145 -16.55 1.50 1.29
C LYS A 145 -15.35 1.78 2.20
N TYR A 146 -14.40 0.85 2.30
CA TYR A 146 -13.20 1.00 3.11
C TYR A 146 -12.14 1.83 2.38
N ALA A 147 -11.96 1.63 1.07
CA ALA A 147 -11.05 2.45 0.26
C ALA A 147 -11.38 3.95 0.35
N LYS A 148 -12.69 4.29 0.30
CA LYS A 148 -13.17 5.66 0.52
C LYS A 148 -12.84 6.17 1.92
N VAL A 149 -13.09 5.35 2.95
CA VAL A 149 -12.77 5.68 4.35
C VAL A 149 -11.27 5.90 4.53
N PHE A 150 -10.40 5.05 3.97
CA PHE A 150 -8.94 5.24 4.09
C PHE A 150 -8.46 6.51 3.42
N ARG A 151 -8.99 6.86 2.24
CA ARG A 151 -8.68 8.14 1.58
C ARG A 151 -9.10 9.34 2.43
N GLU A 152 -10.29 9.30 3.02
CA GLU A 152 -10.79 10.36 3.91
C GLU A 152 -9.92 10.48 5.18
N LEU A 153 -9.59 9.35 5.83
CA LEU A 153 -8.74 9.30 7.02
C LEU A 153 -7.32 9.82 6.73
N TYR A 154 -6.74 9.43 5.60
CA TYR A 154 -5.44 9.91 5.17
C TYR A 154 -5.43 11.41 4.89
N SER A 155 -6.48 11.93 4.22
CA SER A 155 -6.64 13.36 3.99
C SER A 155 -6.74 14.15 5.29
N ILE A 156 -7.48 13.65 6.29
CA ILE A 156 -7.60 14.30 7.60
C ILE A 156 -6.23 14.35 8.29
N ARG A 157 -5.49 13.23 8.28
CA ARG A 157 -4.14 13.16 8.86
C ARG A 157 -3.20 14.19 8.23
N LEU A 158 -3.19 14.31 6.91
CA LEU A 158 -2.35 15.32 6.22
C LEU A 158 -2.74 16.74 6.64
N SER A 159 -4.03 17.08 6.67
CA SER A 159 -4.48 18.40 7.12
C SER A 159 -4.07 18.72 8.57
N LEU A 160 -4.07 17.72 9.46
CA LEU A 160 -3.61 17.90 10.84
C LEU A 160 -2.08 18.10 10.93
N LEU A 161 -1.30 17.40 10.10
CA LEU A 161 0.15 17.57 10.03
C LEU A 161 0.52 18.96 9.47
N GLU A 162 -0.16 19.41 8.41
CA GLU A 162 0.00 20.77 7.87
C GLU A 162 -0.31 21.83 8.92
N TRP A 163 -1.39 21.63 9.69
CA TRP A 163 -1.73 22.53 10.78
C TRP A 163 -0.66 22.57 11.88
N LEU A 164 -0.05 21.44 12.24
CA LEU A 164 1.06 21.40 13.18
C LEU A 164 2.27 22.19 12.68
N LEU A 165 2.59 22.09 11.38
CA LEU A 165 3.66 22.87 10.76
C LEU A 165 3.39 24.38 10.83
N ASP A 166 2.15 24.79 10.57
CA ASP A 166 1.73 26.19 10.68
C ASP A 166 1.77 26.68 12.13
N LEU A 167 1.38 25.85 13.09
CA LEU A 167 1.47 26.18 14.51
C LEU A 167 2.94 26.43 14.92
N ASP A 168 3.86 25.54 14.50
CA ASP A 168 5.31 25.67 14.72
C ASP A 168 5.86 26.97 14.12
N LYS A 169 5.44 27.32 12.90
CA LYS A 169 5.85 28.54 12.22
C LYS A 169 5.38 29.80 12.98
N ASN A 170 4.14 29.81 13.46
CA ASN A 170 3.60 30.92 14.23
C ASN A 170 4.28 31.07 15.59
N ALA A 171 4.61 29.98 16.26
CA ALA A 171 5.36 30.00 17.51
C ALA A 171 6.78 30.57 17.32
N ARG A 172 7.50 30.13 16.27
CA ARG A 172 8.83 30.66 15.94
C ARG A 172 8.82 32.13 15.57
N ALA A 173 7.73 32.59 14.96
CA ALA A 173 7.51 34.01 14.63
C ALA A 173 7.05 34.86 15.83
N GLY A 174 6.90 34.28 17.03
CA GLY A 174 6.43 34.98 18.22
C GLY A 174 4.97 35.43 18.15
N LYS A 175 4.17 34.88 17.23
CA LYS A 175 2.76 35.26 17.01
C LYS A 175 1.80 34.64 18.02
N ILE A 176 2.24 33.61 18.73
CA ILE A 176 1.50 32.93 19.81
C ILE A 176 2.44 32.70 20.98
N SER A 177 1.88 32.60 22.19
CA SER A 177 2.69 32.32 23.38
C SER A 177 3.17 30.87 23.41
N LYS A 178 4.17 30.58 24.27
CA LYS A 178 4.65 29.22 24.47
C LYS A 178 3.57 28.32 25.08
N GLU A 179 2.78 28.87 26.00
CA GLU A 179 1.67 28.17 26.65
C GLU A 179 0.57 27.82 25.62
N GLU A 180 0.19 28.79 24.79
CA GLU A 180 -0.80 28.59 23.73
C GLU A 180 -0.33 27.56 22.70
N TYR A 181 0.96 27.61 22.32
CA TYR A 181 1.58 26.63 21.44
C TYR A 181 1.49 25.20 22.01
N VAL A 182 1.85 25.00 23.28
CA VAL A 182 1.83 23.68 23.92
C VAL A 182 0.41 23.12 24.00
N GLU A 183 -0.57 23.94 24.39
CA GLU A 183 -1.98 23.54 24.46
C GLU A 183 -2.51 23.11 23.10
N LYS A 184 -2.34 23.97 22.08
CA LYS A 184 -2.78 23.74 20.71
C LYS A 184 -2.14 22.50 20.09
N LYS A 185 -0.82 22.35 20.26
CA LYS A 185 -0.07 21.18 19.78
C LYS A 185 -0.58 19.89 20.44
N THR A 186 -0.78 19.90 21.75
CA THR A 186 -1.27 18.73 22.49
C THR A 186 -2.67 18.32 22.03
N ARG A 187 -3.57 19.28 21.78
CA ARG A 187 -4.91 19.01 21.26
C ARG A 187 -4.87 18.35 19.88
N VAL A 188 -4.03 18.86 18.98
CA VAL A 188 -3.94 18.31 17.61
C VAL A 188 -3.30 16.93 17.60
N TRP A 189 -2.28 16.67 18.41
CA TRP A 189 -1.74 15.32 18.55
C TRP A 189 -2.79 14.32 19.05
N ARG A 190 -3.64 14.69 20.02
CA ARG A 190 -4.74 13.81 20.47
C ARG A 190 -5.74 13.49 19.36
N GLU A 191 -6.05 14.46 18.50
CA GLU A 191 -6.91 14.20 17.34
C GLU A 191 -6.21 13.29 16.31
N ILE A 192 -4.91 13.50 16.05
CA ILE A 192 -4.11 12.61 15.18
C ILE A 192 -4.14 11.17 15.73
N ASP A 193 -3.84 10.99 17.02
CA ASP A 193 -3.85 9.67 17.68
C ASP A 193 -5.23 9.00 17.56
N LYS A 194 -6.31 9.76 17.79
CA LYS A 194 -7.68 9.25 17.66
C LYS A 194 -7.98 8.77 16.24
N TRP A 195 -7.59 9.54 15.22
CA TRP A 195 -7.79 9.18 13.83
C TRP A 195 -6.91 8.00 13.40
N GLU A 196 -5.68 7.91 13.91
CA GLU A 196 -4.80 6.77 13.71
C GLU A 196 -5.42 5.47 14.25
N GLN A 197 -5.96 5.51 15.48
CA GLN A 197 -6.65 4.35 16.06
C GLN A 197 -7.90 3.94 15.26
N GLU A 198 -8.71 4.90 14.79
CA GLU A 198 -9.85 4.59 13.92
C GLU A 198 -9.39 3.98 12.59
N THR A 199 -8.25 4.45 12.06
CA THR A 199 -7.66 3.91 10.84
C THR A 199 -7.19 2.47 11.02
N ILE A 200 -6.51 2.16 12.13
CA ILE A 200 -6.10 0.79 12.48
C ILE A 200 -7.34 -0.11 12.58
N ARG A 201 -8.36 0.32 13.32
CA ARG A 201 -9.61 -0.43 13.49
C ARG A 201 -10.31 -0.71 12.16
N LYS A 202 -10.31 0.26 11.25
CA LYS A 202 -10.88 0.10 9.89
C LYS A 202 -10.02 -0.78 8.99
N THR A 203 -8.71 -0.79 9.21
CA THR A 203 -7.76 -1.69 8.55
C THR A 203 -8.07 -3.13 8.91
N ASP A 204 -8.27 -3.44 10.20
CA ASP A 204 -8.66 -4.78 10.62
C ASP A 204 -10.00 -5.23 10.01
N GLU A 205 -11.03 -4.38 10.09
CA GLU A 205 -12.34 -4.65 9.47
C GLU A 205 -12.25 -4.89 7.96
N PHE A 206 -11.40 -4.11 7.27
CA PHE A 206 -11.13 -4.26 5.85
C PHE A 206 -10.47 -5.60 5.59
N LEU A 207 -9.38 -5.92 6.29
CA LEU A 207 -8.59 -7.10 6.02
C LEU A 207 -9.29 -8.41 6.40
N ASP A 208 -10.27 -8.37 7.29
CA ASP A 208 -11.15 -9.51 7.59
C ASP A 208 -12.12 -9.83 6.45
N ARG A 209 -12.49 -8.82 5.66
CA ARG A 209 -13.46 -8.95 4.56
C ARG A 209 -12.80 -9.06 3.19
N CYS A 210 -11.74 -8.29 3.00
CA CYS A 210 -11.08 -7.99 1.74
C CYS A 210 -9.69 -8.60 1.63
N GLY A 211 -9.17 -9.09 2.76
CA GLY A 211 -7.86 -9.69 2.86
C GLY A 211 -7.89 -11.21 2.77
N CYS A 212 -6.75 -11.76 2.43
CA CYS A 212 -6.44 -13.17 2.57
C CYS A 212 -5.02 -13.30 3.16
N ARG A 213 -4.78 -14.40 3.85
CA ARG A 213 -3.46 -14.72 4.41
C ARG A 213 -2.84 -15.85 3.60
N ALA A 214 -1.55 -15.71 3.30
CA ALA A 214 -0.72 -16.72 2.67
C ALA A 214 0.62 -16.79 3.41
N THR A 215 1.35 -17.89 3.22
CA THR A 215 2.72 -18.01 3.72
C THR A 215 3.66 -18.15 2.54
N VAL A 216 4.59 -17.22 2.40
CA VAL A 216 5.71 -17.34 1.47
C VAL A 216 6.80 -18.08 2.23
N LYS A 217 7.00 -19.36 1.93
CA LYS A 217 8.16 -20.09 2.48
C LYS A 217 9.41 -19.33 2.10
N LEU A 218 10.11 -18.76 3.08
CA LEU A 218 11.47 -18.26 2.95
C LEU A 218 12.36 -19.49 3.10
N ASP A 219 12.78 -20.12 2.01
CA ASP A 219 13.67 -21.28 2.11
C ASP A 219 14.96 -20.87 2.85
N GLY A 220 15.38 -21.64 3.87
CA GLY A 220 16.68 -21.54 4.53
C GLY A 220 16.87 -20.39 5.51
N GLU A 221 16.61 -20.63 6.79
CA GLU A 221 17.66 -20.35 7.78
C GLU A 221 18.89 -21.18 7.40
N ALA A 222 20.09 -20.66 7.66
CA ALA A 222 21.33 -21.43 7.51
C ALA A 222 21.26 -22.74 8.32
#